data_AF-A0A5C7F044-F1
#
_entry.id   AF-A0A5C7F044-F1
#
_cell.length_a   1.000
_cell.length_b   1.000
_cell.length_c   1.000
_cell.angle_alpha   90.00
_cell.angle_beta   90.00
_cell.angle_gamma   90.00
#
_symmetry.space_group_name_H-M   'P 1'
#
loop_
_entity.id
_entity.type
_entity.pdbx_description
1 polymer ?
#
loop_
_entity_poly.entity_id
_entity_poly.type
_entity_poly.pdbx_seq_one_letter_code
_entity_poly.pdbx_strand_id
1 'polypeptide(L)' 'MRKPTSLFAVTFLFICSSILGQSIENKLIRFDGLYQTRCDYEGDDEGEMSFLRFYPNQKVIGVGTECGATAYDLKDWFNP' A
#
# COMPACT_ATOMS: atom_id res chain seq x y z
N MET A 1 34.98 6.27 -50.44
CA MET A 1 34.80 7.24 -49.34
C MET A 1 33.66 6.77 -48.43
N ARG A 2 33.96 6.19 -47.24
CA ARG A 2 32.96 5.74 -46.26
C ARG A 2 32.70 6.90 -45.28
N LYS A 3 31.45 7.35 -45.16
CA LYS A 3 31.05 8.44 -44.23
C LYS A 3 31.08 7.93 -42.79
N PRO A 4 31.83 8.54 -41.86
CA PRO A 4 31.86 8.15 -40.45
C PRO A 4 30.72 8.78 -39.64
N THR A 5 29.51 8.90 -40.20
CA THR A 5 28.40 9.63 -39.57
C THR A 5 27.49 8.77 -38.69
N SER A 6 27.59 7.44 -38.77
CA SER A 6 26.72 6.51 -38.03
C SER A 6 27.10 6.38 -36.55
N LEU A 7 28.40 6.33 -36.24
CA LEU A 7 28.86 6.08 -34.88
C LEU A 7 28.52 7.23 -33.92
N PHE A 8 28.72 8.48 -34.36
CA PHE A 8 28.43 9.69 -33.58
C PHE A 8 26.96 9.84 -33.25
N ALA A 9 26.06 9.51 -34.17
CA ALA A 9 24.62 9.58 -33.94
C ALA A 9 24.18 8.57 -32.86
N VAL A 10 24.74 7.37 -32.89
CA VAL A 10 24.46 6.33 -31.88
C VAL A 10 25.02 6.76 -30.52
N THR A 11 26.23 7.32 -30.45
CA THR A 11 26.80 7.78 -29.17
C THR A 11 26.00 8.93 -28.58
N PHE A 12 25.53 9.87 -29.41
CA PHE A 12 24.70 10.98 -28.97
C PHE A 12 23.35 10.50 -28.41
N LEU A 13 22.74 9.48 -29.02
CA LEU A 13 21.48 8.90 -28.56
C LEU A 13 21.60 8.25 -27.16
N PHE A 14 22.73 7.59 -26.88
CA PHE A 14 23.00 6.98 -25.57
C PHE A 14 23.20 8.04 -24.48
N ILE A 15 23.86 9.16 -24.80
CA ILE A 15 24.08 10.26 -23.85
C ILE A 15 22.74 10.92 -23.48
N CYS A 16 21.85 11.18 -24.43
CA CYS A 16 20.54 11.78 -24.16
C CYS A 16 19.64 10.90 -23.28
N SER A 17 19.72 9.58 -23.44
CA SER A 17 18.94 8.62 -22.64
C SER A 17 19.36 8.55 -21.17
N SER A 18 20.59 8.98 -20.86
CA SER A 18 21.17 8.91 -19.51
C SER A 18 20.71 10.04 -18.58
N ILE A 19 20.07 11.09 -19.12
CA ILE A 19 19.72 12.32 -18.39
C ILE A 19 18.30 12.24 -17.80
N LEU A 20 17.49 11.27 -18.22
CA LEU A 20 16.18 11.00 -17.60
C LEU A 20 16.36 10.19 -16.31
N GLY A 21 16.94 10.83 -15.29
CA GLY A 21 16.96 10.31 -13.93
C GLY A 21 15.56 10.31 -13.35
N GLN A 22 15.06 9.13 -12.98
CA GLN A 22 13.79 8.99 -12.26
C GLN A 22 13.94 9.66 -10.87
N SER A 23 13.31 10.81 -10.66
CA SER A 23 13.31 11.46 -9.35
C SER A 23 12.50 10.60 -8.38
N ILE A 24 13.17 9.99 -7.40
CA ILE A 24 12.50 9.26 -6.32
C ILE A 24 11.82 10.30 -5.43
N GLU A 25 10.54 10.56 -5.66
CA GLU A 25 9.71 11.30 -4.72
C GLU A 25 9.32 10.38 -3.57
N ASN A 26 9.97 10.56 -2.42
CA ASN A 26 9.55 9.93 -1.17
C ASN A 26 8.30 10.66 -0.64
N LYS A 27 7.12 10.32 -1.16
CA LYS A 27 5.84 10.77 -0.61
C LYS A 27 5.45 9.87 0.56
N LEU A 28 5.20 10.47 1.72
CA LEU A 28 4.63 9.77 2.86
C LEU A 28 3.21 9.32 2.50
N ILE A 29 3.00 8.02 2.35
CA ILE A 29 1.67 7.46 2.12
C ILE A 29 0.92 7.51 3.45
N ARG A 30 -0.08 8.39 3.55
CA ARG A 30 -0.96 8.48 4.73
C ARG A 30 -2.09 7.49 4.54
N PHE A 31 -1.99 6.32 5.18
CA PHE A 31 -3.06 5.33 5.19
C PHE A 31 -4.08 5.69 6.27
N ASP A 32 -5.28 6.04 5.83
CA ASP A 32 -6.46 6.22 6.67
C ASP A 32 -7.53 5.24 6.17
N GLY A 33 -7.69 4.12 6.86
CA GLY A 33 -8.56 3.05 6.38
C GLY A 33 -9.01 2.08 7.46
N LEU A 34 -10.00 1.29 7.11
CA LEU A 34 -10.50 0.17 7.90
C LEU A 34 -10.42 -1.08 7.03
N TYR A 35 -9.82 -2.13 7.58
CA TYR A 35 -9.80 -3.45 6.98
C TYR A 35 -10.55 -4.42 7.89
N GLN A 36 -11.35 -5.30 7.29
CA GLN A 36 -12.12 -6.33 7.98
C GLN A 36 -11.75 -7.67 7.36
N THR A 37 -11.37 -8.64 8.20
CA THR A 37 -11.15 -10.02 7.74
C THR A 37 -12.48 -10.69 7.43
N ARG A 38 -12.43 -11.76 6.66
CA ARG A 38 -13.57 -12.68 6.59
C ARG A 38 -13.79 -13.30 7.97
N CYS A 39 -15.03 -13.71 8.19
CA CYS A 39 -15.35 -14.61 9.29
C CYS A 39 -14.65 -15.95 9.06
N ASP A 40 -13.87 -16.38 10.04
CA ASP A 40 -13.22 -17.69 10.07
C ASP A 40 -13.93 -18.57 11.11
N TYR A 41 -14.17 -19.83 10.74
CA TYR A 41 -14.90 -20.77 11.59
C TYR A 41 -13.97 -21.94 11.91
N GLU A 42 -13.59 -22.08 13.17
CA GLU A 42 -12.86 -23.25 13.64
C GLU A 42 -13.85 -24.33 14.12
N GLY A 43 -14.24 -25.24 13.23
CA GLY A 43 -15.13 -26.35 13.59
C GLY A 43 -16.60 -25.94 13.76
N ASP A 44 -17.22 -26.31 14.89
CA ASP A 44 -18.61 -25.97 15.25
C ASP A 44 -18.70 -24.71 16.15
N ASP A 45 -17.60 -23.97 16.30
CA ASP A 45 -17.51 -22.82 17.20
C ASP A 45 -18.11 -21.54 16.59
N GLU A 46 -18.41 -20.58 17.47
CA GLU A 46 -18.78 -19.22 17.09
C GLU A 46 -17.61 -18.60 16.33
N GLY A 47 -17.78 -18.39 15.02
CA GLY A 47 -16.72 -17.89 14.15
C GLY A 47 -16.17 -16.54 14.63
N GLU A 48 -14.91 -16.29 14.30
CA GLU A 48 -14.21 -15.06 14.64
C GLU A 48 -13.91 -14.21 13.40
N MET A 49 -13.85 -12.89 13.60
CA MET A 49 -13.31 -11.98 12.61
C MET A 49 -12.52 -10.85 13.28
N SER A 50 -11.70 -10.17 12.50
CA SER A 50 -10.83 -9.10 12.96
C SER A 50 -10.99 -7.84 12.15
N PHE A 51 -10.86 -6.70 12.82
CA PHE A 51 -10.83 -5.38 12.23
C PHE A 51 -9.48 -4.72 12.48
N LEU A 52 -8.93 -4.08 11.45
CA LEU A 52 -7.71 -3.26 11.53
C LEU A 52 -8.03 -1.83 11.11
N ARG A 53 -7.81 -0.88 12.03
CA ARG A 53 -7.94 0.55 11.79
C ARG A 53 -6.57 1.21 11.66
N PHE A 54 -6.31 1.77 10.48
CA PHE A 54 -5.09 2.53 10.17
C PHE A 54 -5.37 4.02 10.32
N TYR A 55 -4.53 4.72 11.07
CA TYR A 55 -4.64 6.17 11.26
C TYR A 55 -3.53 6.92 10.52
N PRO A 56 -3.77 8.19 10.13
CA PRO A 56 -2.76 9.01 9.47
C PRO A 56 -1.46 9.24 10.28
N ASN A 57 -1.49 8.98 11.59
CA ASN A 57 -0.35 9.11 12.50
C ASN A 57 0.45 7.80 12.66
N GLN A 58 0.25 6.82 11.77
CA GLN A 58 0.89 5.49 11.80
C GLN A 58 0.44 4.59 12.96
N LYS A 59 -0.55 5.02 13.75
CA LYS A 59 -1.21 4.12 14.72
C LYS A 59 -2.01 3.07 13.95
N VAL A 60 -1.97 1.83 14.44
CA VAL A 60 -2.84 0.74 14.00
C VAL A 60 -3.52 0.18 15.23
N ILE A 61 -4.84 0.00 15.16
CA ILE A 61 -5.63 -0.69 16.19
C ILE A 61 -6.20 -1.95 15.55
N GLY A 62 -5.98 -3.10 16.19
CA GLY A 62 -6.57 -4.38 15.82
C GLY A 62 -7.54 -4.85 16.89
N VAL A 63 -8.73 -5.29 16.48
CA VAL A 63 -9.75 -5.84 17.37
C VAL A 63 -10.32 -7.11 16.76
N GLY A 64 -10.26 -8.22 17.50
CA GLY A 64 -10.96 -9.47 17.19
C GLY A 64 -12.33 -9.49 17.85
N THR A 65 -13.32 -10.04 17.17
CA THR A 65 -14.72 -10.12 17.65
C THR A 65 -15.44 -11.28 16.97
N GLU A 66 -16.58 -11.66 17.53
CA GLU A 66 -17.51 -12.62 16.92
C GLU A 66 -17.97 -12.17 15.53
N CYS A 67 -18.28 -13.14 14.68
CA CYS A 67 -18.83 -12.85 13.36
C CYS A 67 -20.19 -12.16 13.42
N GLY A 68 -20.43 -11.22 12.50
CA GLY A 68 -21.66 -10.43 12.44
C GLY A 68 -21.55 -9.06 13.10
N ALA A 69 -20.54 -8.83 13.95
CA ALA A 69 -20.21 -7.48 14.42
C ALA A 69 -19.85 -6.54 13.24
N THR A 70 -20.01 -5.24 13.47
CA THR A 70 -19.69 -4.20 12.50
C THR A 70 -18.65 -3.25 13.04
N ALA A 71 -18.03 -2.46 12.15
CA ALA A 71 -17.13 -1.40 12.56
C ALA A 71 -17.78 -0.39 13.53
N TYR A 72 -19.11 -0.24 13.47
CA TYR A 72 -19.86 0.65 14.35
C TYR A 72 -19.93 0.12 15.78
N ASP A 73 -20.06 -1.19 15.95
CA ASP A 73 -20.07 -1.83 17.28
C ASP A 73 -18.72 -1.66 17.99
N LEU A 74 -17.64 -1.49 17.20
CA LEU A 74 -16.29 -1.25 17.67
C LEU A 74 -15.88 0.23 17.67
N LYS A 75 -16.81 1.17 17.52
CA LYS A 75 -16.50 2.61 17.39
C LYS A 75 -15.69 3.15 18.56
N ASP A 76 -15.96 2.68 19.79
CA ASP A 76 -15.29 3.17 20.99
C ASP A 76 -13.83 2.67 21.07
N TRP A 77 -13.56 1.49 20.49
CA TRP A 77 -12.20 0.98 20.31
C TRP A 77 -11.42 1.77 19.26
N PHE A 78 -12.11 2.24 18.20
CA PHE A 78 -11.52 3.02 17.11
C PHE A 78 -11.61 4.53 17.30
N ASN A 79 -12.09 5.00 18.43
CA ASN A 79 -12.15 6.43 18.75
C ASN A 79 -11.79 6.67 20.23
N PRO A 80 -10.57 6.27 20.64
CA PRO A 80 -10.12 6.35 22.03
C PRO A 80 -9.85 7.78 22.51
#